data_AF-A0A963SG60-F1
#
_entry.id   AF-A0A963SG60-F1
#
_cell.length_a   1.000
_cell.length_b   1.000
_cell.length_c   1.000
_cell.angle_alpha   90.00
_cell.angle_beta   90.00
_cell.angle_gamma   90.00
#
_symmetry.space_group_name_H-M   'P 1'
#
loop_
_entity.id
_entity.type
_entity.pdbx_description
1 polymer ?
#
loop_
_entity_poly.entity_id
_entity_poly.type
_entity_poly.pdbx_seq_one_letter_code
_entity_poly.pdbx_strand_id
1 'polypeptide(L)'
;AQSAKLPNIRTREINIPADIRAPRARSAPWRYLINASTPGRIDVDGMGLDSEWGGNILLRGTTDDPRIGGEARVVRGWYSFAGTRFELTRGRIDFDETVPIDPRVDIVAETKRQGLDVGVTVRGNAQSPEIAFSSTPALPEEEILARLLFGGSITELSATDALQLGTALASLRGGAGMDPINRLRSAIGLDRLRIVSADPALGRGTGVAVGKNIGRRFYVEIVTDGRGYSATELEFRVTGWLSLLASVSTIGRESVVAEVSRDY
;
A
#
# COMPACT_ATOMS: atom_id res chain seq x y z
N ALA A 1 -29.57 66.91 47.63
CA ALA A 1 -29.84 66.34 46.29
C ALA A 1 -29.61 64.83 46.37
N GLN A 2 -30.65 64.00 46.19
CA GLN A 2 -30.51 62.53 46.18
C GLN A 2 -30.16 62.08 44.75
N SER A 3 -29.00 61.46 44.59
CA SER A 3 -28.58 60.88 43.31
C SER A 3 -29.33 59.57 43.06
N ALA A 4 -30.20 59.57 42.06
CA ALA A 4 -30.89 58.36 41.62
C ALA A 4 -29.87 57.34 41.09
N LYS A 5 -29.79 56.17 41.72
CA LYS A 5 -29.02 55.02 41.21
C LYS A 5 -29.72 54.48 39.98
N LEU A 6 -29.07 54.58 38.82
CA LEU A 6 -29.55 54.00 37.57
C LEU A 6 -29.70 52.46 37.70
N PRO A 7 -30.76 51.87 37.13
CA PRO A 7 -30.97 50.43 37.17
C PRO A 7 -29.93 49.70 36.32
N ASN A 8 -29.40 48.60 36.84
CA ASN A 8 -28.45 47.75 36.14
C ASN A 8 -29.22 46.80 35.21
N ILE A 9 -29.22 47.07 33.91
CA ILE A 9 -29.89 46.25 32.91
C ILE A 9 -28.90 45.18 32.42
N ARG A 10 -29.29 43.91 32.48
CA ARG A 10 -28.51 42.81 31.88
C ARG A 10 -28.53 42.97 30.36
N THR A 11 -27.48 43.55 29.80
CA THR A 11 -27.27 43.64 28.36
C THR A 11 -26.63 42.36 27.83
N ARG A 12 -27.15 41.86 26.70
CA ARG A 12 -26.53 40.82 25.88
C ARG A 12 -26.09 41.49 24.59
N GLU A 13 -24.79 41.73 24.45
CA GLU A 13 -24.24 42.26 23.21
C GLU A 13 -24.33 41.22 22.10
N ILE A 14 -24.92 41.61 20.98
CA ILE A 14 -25.03 40.83 19.76
C ILE A 14 -24.32 41.66 18.69
N ASN A 15 -23.32 41.08 18.02
CA ASN A 15 -22.37 41.72 17.09
C ASN A 15 -21.15 42.42 17.73
N ILE A 16 -20.47 41.72 18.64
CA ILE A 16 -19.15 42.13 19.09
C ILE A 16 -18.17 42.12 17.88
N PRO A 17 -17.37 43.18 17.66
CA PRO A 17 -16.31 43.19 16.66
C PRO A 17 -15.41 41.94 16.75
N ALA A 18 -14.97 41.41 15.60
CA ALA A 18 -14.31 40.11 15.50
C ALA A 18 -12.99 40.02 16.31
N ASP A 19 -12.38 41.16 16.57
CA ASP A 19 -11.18 41.40 17.39
C ASP A 19 -11.42 41.27 18.91
N ILE A 20 -12.68 41.33 19.38
CA ILE A 20 -13.06 41.17 20.80
C ILE A 20 -13.73 39.79 21.04
N ARG A 21 -13.96 39.01 19.99
CA ARG A 21 -14.54 37.67 20.12
C ARG A 21 -13.55 36.78 20.88
N ALA A 22 -13.94 36.33 22.07
CA ALA A 22 -13.15 35.38 22.85
C ALA A 22 -12.67 34.24 21.94
N PRO A 23 -11.38 33.84 21.99
CA PRO A 23 -10.88 32.75 21.18
C PRO A 23 -11.82 31.57 21.34
N ARG A 24 -12.34 31.06 20.21
CA ARG A 24 -13.23 29.90 20.22
C ARG A 24 -12.47 28.80 20.97
N ALA A 25 -12.93 28.42 22.16
CA ALA A 25 -12.28 27.40 22.96
C ALA A 25 -12.09 26.18 22.06
N ARG A 26 -10.85 25.67 21.97
CA ARG A 26 -10.56 24.46 21.19
C ARG A 26 -11.51 23.39 21.72
N SER A 27 -12.33 22.82 20.84
CA SER A 27 -13.23 21.73 21.22
C SER A 27 -12.38 20.62 21.84
N ALA A 28 -12.74 20.16 23.04
CA ALA A 28 -12.08 19.01 23.63
C ALA A 28 -12.20 17.81 22.68
N PRO A 29 -11.14 17.01 22.51
CA PRO A 29 -11.18 15.88 21.60
C PRO A 29 -12.21 14.86 22.09
N TRP A 30 -12.91 14.23 21.15
CA TRP A 30 -13.90 13.21 21.48
C TRP A 30 -13.22 11.98 22.05
N ARG A 31 -13.93 11.24 22.91
CA ARG A 31 -13.44 10.02 23.55
C ARG A 31 -14.04 8.79 22.89
N TYR A 32 -13.22 7.78 22.66
CA TYR A 32 -13.68 6.48 22.18
C TYR A 32 -14.08 5.58 23.36
N LEU A 33 -15.22 4.91 23.22
CA LEU A 33 -15.70 3.87 24.14
C LEU A 33 -16.41 2.78 23.32
N ILE A 34 -15.66 2.10 22.47
CA ILE A 34 -16.20 1.09 21.54
C ILE A 34 -15.69 -0.29 21.96
N ASN A 35 -16.60 -1.25 22.03
CA ASN A 35 -16.29 -2.67 22.20
C ASN A 35 -16.85 -3.41 21.00
N ALA A 36 -15.97 -4.07 20.25
CA ALA A 36 -16.35 -4.92 19.14
C ALA A 36 -15.91 -6.35 19.45
N SER A 37 -16.78 -7.31 19.20
CA SER A 37 -16.48 -8.73 19.34
C SER A 37 -17.14 -9.48 18.21
N THR A 38 -16.37 -10.34 17.54
CA THR A 38 -16.88 -11.18 16.48
C THR A 38 -16.04 -12.44 16.34
N PRO A 39 -16.65 -13.61 16.10
CA PRO A 39 -15.90 -14.84 15.82
C PRO A 39 -15.24 -14.84 14.43
N GLY A 40 -15.59 -13.90 13.53
CA GLY A 40 -15.07 -13.79 12.15
C GLY A 40 -15.56 -12.53 11.43
N ARG A 41 -15.54 -12.48 10.09
CA ARG A 41 -16.06 -11.37 9.26
C ARG A 41 -15.37 -10.02 9.39
N ILE A 42 -14.16 -9.97 9.95
CA ILE A 42 -13.28 -8.82 9.77
C ILE A 42 -12.43 -9.13 8.54
N ASP A 43 -12.91 -8.67 7.39
CA ASP A 43 -12.19 -8.85 6.12
C ASP A 43 -11.09 -7.79 6.01
N VAL A 44 -9.88 -8.24 5.70
CA VAL A 44 -8.69 -7.41 5.54
C VAL A 44 -8.09 -7.67 4.18
N ASP A 45 -8.20 -6.65 3.33
CA ASP A 45 -7.72 -6.66 1.96
C ASP A 45 -6.74 -5.51 1.71
N GLY A 46 -5.60 -5.82 1.09
CA GLY A 46 -4.61 -4.83 0.66
C GLY A 46 -3.17 -5.26 0.86
N MET A 47 -2.26 -4.63 0.11
CA MET A 47 -0.80 -4.89 0.18
C MET A 47 -0.43 -6.38 -0.02
N GLY A 48 -1.27 -7.14 -0.73
CA GLY A 48 -1.09 -8.58 -0.96
C GLY A 48 -1.81 -9.48 0.04
N LEU A 49 -2.36 -8.94 1.13
CA LEU A 49 -3.17 -9.67 2.10
C LEU A 49 -4.65 -9.69 1.65
N ASP A 50 -5.27 -10.86 1.76
CA ASP A 50 -6.72 -11.09 1.64
C ASP A 50 -7.06 -12.14 2.71
N SER A 51 -7.78 -11.73 3.74
CA SER A 51 -7.96 -12.56 4.94
C SER A 51 -9.17 -12.17 5.78
N GLU A 52 -9.74 -13.17 6.43
CA GLU A 52 -10.83 -13.02 7.39
C GLU A 52 -10.28 -13.22 8.81
N TRP A 53 -10.62 -12.31 9.70
CA TRP A 53 -10.22 -12.33 11.10
C TRP A 53 -11.44 -12.33 12.04
N GLY A 54 -11.26 -12.97 13.19
CA GLY A 54 -12.13 -12.84 14.35
C GLY A 54 -11.39 -12.14 15.48
N GLY A 55 -12.10 -11.61 16.46
CA GLY A 55 -11.43 -10.94 17.56
C GLY A 55 -12.35 -10.20 18.52
N ASN A 56 -11.72 -9.73 19.60
CA ASN A 56 -12.31 -8.82 20.57
C ASN A 56 -11.46 -7.55 20.57
N ILE A 57 -12.02 -6.42 20.16
CA ILE A 57 -11.32 -5.14 20.03
C ILE A 57 -11.98 -4.11 20.93
N LEU A 58 -11.15 -3.39 21.66
CA LEU A 58 -11.51 -2.28 22.54
C LEU A 58 -10.90 -1.01 21.95
N LEU A 59 -11.71 -0.01 21.60
CA LEU A 59 -11.21 1.32 21.23
C LEU A 59 -11.48 2.29 22.38
N ARG A 60 -10.41 2.92 22.84
CA ARG A 60 -10.35 3.84 23.98
C ARG A 60 -9.52 5.08 23.61
N GLY A 61 -9.29 5.96 24.58
CA GLY A 61 -8.52 7.19 24.38
C GLY A 61 -9.35 8.31 23.75
N THR A 62 -8.67 9.23 23.08
CA THR A 62 -9.29 10.37 22.40
C THR A 62 -9.06 10.31 20.90
N THR A 63 -9.68 11.19 20.13
CA THR A 63 -9.40 11.37 18.70
C THR A 63 -7.93 11.70 18.40
N ASP A 64 -7.23 12.29 19.37
CA ASP A 64 -5.84 12.71 19.23
C ASP A 64 -4.86 11.64 19.73
N ASP A 65 -5.32 10.77 20.65
CA ASP A 65 -4.54 9.66 21.23
C ASP A 65 -5.43 8.42 21.36
N PRO A 66 -5.73 7.72 20.25
CA PRO A 66 -6.53 6.50 20.27
C PRO A 66 -5.73 5.35 20.88
N ARG A 67 -6.43 4.49 21.63
CA ARG A 67 -5.88 3.29 22.27
C ARG A 67 -6.67 2.07 21.86
N ILE A 68 -5.98 0.99 21.49
CA ILE A 68 -6.60 -0.26 21.07
C ILE A 68 -6.19 -1.37 22.02
N GLY A 69 -7.15 -2.14 22.50
CA GLY A 69 -6.92 -3.32 23.34
C GLY A 69 -7.61 -4.57 22.81
N GLY A 70 -7.18 -5.73 23.30
CA GLY A 70 -7.78 -7.03 22.98
C GLY A 70 -6.95 -7.86 22.02
N GLU A 71 -7.59 -8.71 21.22
CA GLU A 71 -6.89 -9.68 20.37
C GLU A 71 -7.66 -9.93 19.07
N ALA A 72 -6.94 -10.06 17.95
CA ALA A 72 -7.45 -10.58 16.68
C ALA A 72 -6.74 -11.89 16.31
N ARG A 73 -7.50 -12.82 15.74
CA ARG A 73 -7.02 -14.12 15.25
C ARG A 73 -7.46 -14.33 13.81
N VAL A 74 -6.57 -14.87 13.00
CA VAL A 74 -6.90 -15.23 11.63
C VAL A 74 -7.90 -16.40 11.64
N VAL A 75 -8.94 -16.31 10.82
CA VAL A 75 -9.88 -17.40 10.55
C VAL A 75 -9.42 -18.15 9.31
N ARG A 76 -9.09 -17.40 8.25
CA ARG A 76 -8.57 -17.89 6.98
C ARG A 76 -7.98 -16.74 6.20
N GLY A 77 -7.16 -17.03 5.20
CA GLY A 77 -6.68 -16.02 4.28
C GLY A 77 -5.37 -16.41 3.66
N TRP A 78 -4.87 -15.51 2.82
CA TRP A 78 -3.60 -15.67 2.15
C TRP A 78 -2.89 -14.33 2.01
N TYR A 79 -1.58 -14.43 1.89
CA TYR A 79 -0.70 -13.32 1.54
C TYR A 79 -0.03 -13.59 0.20
N SER A 80 -0.01 -12.60 -0.68
CA SER A 80 0.60 -12.68 -2.00
C SER A 80 1.89 -11.86 -2.02
N PHE A 81 3.00 -12.54 -2.28
CA PHE A 81 4.32 -11.93 -2.39
C PHE A 81 5.04 -12.46 -3.63
N ALA A 82 5.54 -11.55 -4.47
CA ALA A 82 6.26 -11.88 -5.70
C ALA A 82 5.54 -12.93 -6.58
N GLY A 83 4.21 -12.79 -6.70
CA GLY A 83 3.38 -13.72 -7.47
C GLY A 83 3.15 -15.10 -6.81
N THR A 84 3.69 -15.32 -5.62
CA THR A 84 3.48 -16.54 -4.82
C THR A 84 2.45 -16.27 -3.73
N ARG A 85 1.51 -17.19 -3.57
CA ARG A 85 0.47 -17.13 -2.54
C ARG A 85 0.84 -18.02 -1.36
N PHE A 86 0.83 -17.44 -0.17
CA PHE A 86 1.06 -18.08 1.11
C PHE A 86 -0.26 -18.16 1.87
N GLU A 87 -0.66 -19.34 2.29
CA GLU A 87 -1.82 -19.54 3.16
C GLU A 87 -1.47 -19.16 4.60
N LEU A 88 -2.32 -18.38 5.26
CA LEU A 88 -2.15 -18.05 6.67
C LEU A 88 -2.58 -19.24 7.54
N THR A 89 -1.61 -19.97 8.10
CA THR A 89 -1.87 -21.14 8.96
C THR A 89 -2.00 -20.75 10.43
N ARG A 90 -1.40 -19.62 10.82
CA ARG A 90 -1.56 -18.98 12.13
C ARG A 90 -1.51 -17.47 12.00
N GLY A 91 -2.32 -16.77 12.77
CA GLY A 91 -2.26 -15.32 12.85
C GLY A 91 -2.88 -14.87 14.15
N ARG A 92 -2.08 -14.22 14.99
CA ARG A 92 -2.50 -13.60 16.24
C ARG A 92 -1.95 -12.18 16.30
N ILE A 93 -2.81 -11.25 16.70
CA ILE A 93 -2.46 -9.85 16.91
C ILE A 93 -2.98 -9.47 18.29
N ASP A 94 -2.08 -9.13 19.21
CA ASP A 94 -2.40 -8.71 20.57
C ASP A 94 -2.25 -7.19 20.69
N PHE A 95 -3.32 -6.55 21.12
CA PHE A 95 -3.40 -5.11 21.34
C PHE A 95 -3.40 -4.79 22.84
N ASP A 96 -2.61 -3.78 23.23
CA ASP A 96 -2.52 -3.30 24.61
C ASP A 96 -3.05 -1.86 24.68
N GLU A 97 -4.18 -1.69 25.38
CA GLU A 97 -4.85 -0.39 25.52
C GLU A 97 -4.06 0.63 26.35
N THR A 98 -3.00 0.21 27.04
CA THR A 98 -2.19 1.07 27.92
C THR A 98 -1.03 1.75 27.18
N VAL A 99 -0.68 1.28 25.98
CA VAL A 99 0.43 1.78 25.16
C VAL A 99 -0.06 2.39 23.85
N PRO A 100 0.75 3.19 23.14
CA PRO A 100 0.41 3.65 21.80
C PRO A 100 0.17 2.45 20.87
N ILE A 101 -0.57 2.67 19.77
CA ILE A 101 -0.94 1.60 18.84
C ILE A 101 0.30 1.03 18.15
N ASP A 102 0.78 -0.09 18.68
CA ASP A 102 1.84 -0.91 18.12
C ASP A 102 1.67 -2.36 18.63
N PRO A 103 0.69 -3.10 18.08
CA PRO A 103 0.33 -4.41 18.59
C PRO A 103 1.45 -5.42 18.37
N ARG A 104 1.44 -6.48 19.18
CA ARG A 104 2.31 -7.63 18.98
C ARG A 104 1.68 -8.57 17.96
N VAL A 105 2.47 -9.02 17.00
CA VAL A 105 2.05 -9.94 15.95
C VAL A 105 2.78 -11.28 16.10
N ASP A 106 2.09 -12.38 15.81
CA ASP A 106 2.64 -13.72 15.59
C ASP A 106 1.84 -14.36 14.45
N ILE A 107 2.41 -14.30 13.25
CA ILE A 107 1.77 -14.76 12.02
C ILE A 107 2.68 -15.81 11.37
N VAL A 108 2.07 -16.92 10.94
CA VAL A 108 2.73 -17.97 10.17
C VAL A 108 1.96 -18.14 8.86
N ALA A 109 2.68 -18.12 7.76
CA ALA A 109 2.14 -18.31 6.43
C ALA A 109 2.95 -19.37 5.67
N GLU A 110 2.30 -20.24 4.92
CA GLU A 110 2.93 -21.39 4.25
C GLU A 110 2.57 -21.46 2.78
N THR A 111 3.50 -21.93 1.96
CA THR A 111 3.24 -22.23 0.55
C THR A 111 3.98 -23.49 0.12
N LYS A 112 3.45 -24.16 -0.90
CA LYS A 112 4.07 -25.34 -1.50
C LYS A 112 4.30 -25.09 -2.98
N ARG A 113 5.56 -25.07 -3.41
CA ARG A 113 5.91 -24.80 -4.81
C ARG A 113 7.07 -25.67 -5.25
N GLN A 114 6.92 -26.36 -6.39
CA GLN A 114 8.00 -27.16 -7.01
C GLN A 114 8.65 -28.18 -6.05
N GLY A 115 7.88 -28.77 -5.13
CA GLY A 115 8.40 -29.72 -4.13
C GLY A 115 9.14 -29.09 -2.96
N LEU A 116 9.08 -27.76 -2.81
CA LEU A 116 9.58 -27.01 -1.67
C LEU A 116 8.40 -26.48 -0.86
N ASP A 117 8.32 -26.89 0.40
CA ASP A 117 7.41 -26.32 1.38
C ASP A 117 8.12 -25.12 2.03
N VAL A 118 7.55 -23.92 1.95
CA VAL A 118 8.14 -22.70 2.49
C VAL A 118 7.22 -22.10 3.54
N GLY A 119 7.77 -21.83 4.72
CA GLY A 119 7.08 -21.15 5.82
C GLY A 119 7.68 -19.77 6.08
N VAL A 120 6.82 -18.78 6.29
CA VAL A 120 7.16 -17.42 6.69
C VAL A 120 6.60 -17.16 8.08
N THR A 121 7.44 -16.67 8.98
CA THR A 121 7.02 -16.27 10.33
C THR A 121 7.26 -14.79 10.52
N VAL A 122 6.24 -14.07 11.01
CA VAL A 122 6.30 -12.64 11.34
C VAL A 122 5.99 -12.47 12.82
N ARG A 123 6.93 -11.94 13.59
CA ARG A 123 6.82 -11.78 15.05
C ARG A 123 7.26 -10.42 15.54
N GLY A 124 6.84 -10.06 16.75
CA GLY A 124 7.29 -8.83 17.42
C GLY A 124 6.27 -7.71 17.30
N ASN A 125 6.73 -6.47 17.38
CA ASN A 125 5.88 -5.28 17.32
C ASN A 125 5.54 -4.94 15.86
N ALA A 126 4.30 -4.52 15.58
CA ALA A 126 3.85 -4.22 14.22
C ALA A 126 4.66 -3.11 13.53
N GLN A 127 5.23 -2.16 14.28
CA GLN A 127 6.13 -1.12 13.76
C GLN A 127 7.55 -1.61 13.51
N SER A 128 7.96 -2.75 14.09
CA SER A 128 9.30 -3.33 13.93
C SER A 128 9.23 -4.85 14.02
N PRO A 129 8.61 -5.52 13.04
CA PRO A 129 8.46 -6.96 13.06
C PRO A 129 9.76 -7.65 12.64
N GLU A 130 10.03 -8.80 13.26
CA GLU A 130 11.01 -9.76 12.80
C GLU A 130 10.35 -10.73 11.82
N ILE A 131 10.96 -10.89 10.65
CA ILE A 131 10.48 -11.78 9.59
C ILE A 131 11.54 -12.86 9.39
N ALA A 132 11.13 -14.12 9.39
CA ALA A 132 12.00 -15.27 9.19
C ALA A 132 11.40 -16.23 8.16
N PHE A 133 12.26 -16.80 7.31
CA PHE A 133 11.86 -17.80 6.33
C PHE A 133 12.40 -19.17 6.69
N SER A 134 11.65 -20.20 6.35
CA SER A 134 12.01 -21.60 6.57
C SER A 134 11.54 -22.43 5.38
N SER A 135 12.20 -23.55 5.14
CA SER A 135 11.75 -24.47 4.09
C SER A 135 11.96 -25.93 4.45
N THR A 136 11.20 -26.79 3.80
CA THR A 136 11.42 -28.24 3.76
C THR A 136 11.52 -28.68 2.29
N PRO A 137 12.68 -29.22 1.84
CA PRO A 137 13.93 -29.40 2.58
C PRO A 137 14.55 -28.10 3.11
N ALA A 138 15.39 -28.19 4.15
CA ALA A 138 16.02 -27.02 4.77
C ALA A 138 17.00 -26.36 3.80
N LEU A 139 16.77 -25.08 3.51
CA LEU A 139 17.62 -24.23 2.68
C LEU A 139 18.02 -22.97 3.46
N PRO A 140 19.13 -22.31 3.09
CA PRO A 140 19.44 -20.96 3.55
C PRO A 140 18.31 -19.99 3.18
N GLU A 141 18.03 -19.01 4.04
CA GLU A 141 16.95 -18.03 3.85
C GLU A 141 17.09 -17.25 2.53
N GLU A 142 18.30 -16.90 2.14
CA GLU A 142 18.58 -16.18 0.90
C GLU A 142 18.22 -17.01 -0.34
N GLU A 143 18.45 -18.33 -0.29
CA GLU A 143 18.10 -19.26 -1.37
C GLU A 143 16.57 -19.42 -1.46
N ILE A 144 15.88 -19.45 -0.31
CA ILE A 144 14.41 -19.46 -0.28
C ILE A 144 13.88 -18.20 -0.96
N LEU A 145 14.37 -17.03 -0.56
CA LEU A 145 13.96 -15.74 -1.12
C LEU A 145 14.25 -15.63 -2.62
N ALA A 146 15.44 -16.05 -3.07
CA ALA A 146 15.77 -16.04 -4.49
C ALA A 146 14.82 -16.94 -5.30
N ARG A 147 14.51 -18.14 -4.81
CA ARG A 147 13.54 -19.04 -5.46
C ARG A 147 12.13 -18.48 -5.48
N LEU A 148 11.72 -17.76 -4.44
CA LEU A 148 10.41 -17.10 -4.40
C LEU A 148 10.33 -15.95 -5.39
N LEU A 149 11.36 -15.10 -5.48
CA LEU A 149 11.39 -13.91 -6.33
C LEU A 149 11.59 -14.23 -7.82
N PHE A 150 12.46 -15.17 -8.14
CA PHE A 150 12.91 -15.45 -9.51
C PHE A 150 12.41 -16.79 -10.04
N GLY A 151 11.79 -17.62 -9.19
CA GLY A 151 11.27 -18.93 -9.60
C GLY A 151 12.31 -20.01 -9.85
N GLY A 152 13.59 -19.79 -9.47
CA GLY A 152 14.73 -20.68 -9.68
C GLY A 152 15.85 -20.50 -8.65
N SER A 153 16.83 -21.42 -8.63
CA SER A 153 17.97 -21.42 -7.70
C SER A 153 19.00 -20.33 -8.03
N ILE A 154 19.69 -19.79 -7.01
CA ILE A 154 20.78 -18.80 -7.17
C ILE A 154 21.88 -19.26 -8.13
N THR A 155 22.05 -20.57 -8.31
CA THR A 155 23.08 -21.14 -9.19
C THR A 155 22.89 -20.85 -10.68
N GLU A 156 21.76 -20.25 -11.08
CA GLU A 156 21.51 -19.84 -12.47
C GLU A 156 21.61 -18.32 -12.70
N LEU A 157 22.00 -17.52 -11.68
CA LEU A 157 22.02 -16.07 -11.79
C LEU A 157 23.26 -15.56 -12.53
N SER A 158 23.01 -14.80 -13.60
CA SER A 158 24.01 -14.00 -14.31
C SER A 158 24.59 -12.92 -13.38
N ALA A 159 25.84 -12.51 -13.61
CA ALA A 159 26.53 -11.46 -12.83
C ALA A 159 25.74 -10.12 -12.74
N THR A 160 24.80 -9.88 -13.64
CA THR A 160 23.90 -8.72 -13.65
C THR A 160 22.83 -8.77 -12.55
N ASP A 161 22.39 -9.96 -12.13
CA ASP A 161 21.28 -10.11 -11.18
C ASP A 161 21.77 -9.97 -9.74
N ALA A 162 23.01 -10.35 -9.47
CA ALA A 162 23.70 -10.09 -8.20
C ALA A 162 23.86 -8.59 -7.91
N LEU A 163 24.02 -7.75 -8.94
CA LEU A 163 24.12 -6.30 -8.80
C LEU A 163 22.78 -5.67 -8.37
N GLN A 164 21.67 -6.21 -8.87
CA GLN A 164 20.31 -5.76 -8.52
C GLN A 164 19.90 -6.19 -7.11
N LEU A 165 20.37 -7.34 -6.65
CA LEU A 165 20.21 -7.76 -5.25
C LEU A 165 20.92 -6.80 -4.29
N GLY A 166 22.13 -6.34 -4.64
CA GLY A 166 22.86 -5.34 -3.86
C GLY A 166 22.09 -4.01 -3.71
N THR A 167 21.42 -3.55 -4.77
CA THR A 167 20.65 -2.29 -4.75
C THR A 167 19.30 -2.43 -4.04
N ALA A 168 18.61 -3.57 -4.18
CA ALA A 168 17.37 -3.87 -3.46
C ALA A 168 17.60 -4.07 -1.95
N LEU A 169 18.72 -4.68 -1.56
CA LEU A 169 19.09 -4.83 -0.14
C LEU A 169 19.57 -3.50 0.46
N ALA A 170 20.24 -2.65 -0.32
CA ALA A 170 20.62 -1.30 0.11
C ALA A 170 19.38 -0.40 0.32
N SER A 171 18.33 -0.56 -0.49
CA SER A 171 17.08 0.18 -0.31
C SER A 171 16.27 -0.30 0.90
N LEU A 172 16.32 -1.60 1.20
CA LEU A 172 15.69 -2.17 2.41
C LEU A 172 16.44 -1.82 3.70
N ARG A 173 17.78 -1.78 3.68
CA ARG A 173 18.61 -1.39 4.85
C ARG A 173 18.69 0.14 5.05
N GLY A 174 18.27 0.91 4.06
CA GLY A 174 18.41 2.37 4.01
C GLY A 174 17.34 3.20 4.72
N GLY A 175 16.35 2.60 5.38
CA GLY A 175 15.55 3.24 6.43
C GLY A 175 14.99 4.66 6.18
N ALA A 176 14.73 5.03 4.93
CA ALA A 176 14.21 6.35 4.58
C ALA A 176 13.01 6.18 3.65
N GLY A 177 11.82 6.18 4.26
CA GLY A 177 10.55 6.28 3.55
C GLY A 177 10.54 7.52 2.68
N MET A 178 10.81 7.34 1.39
CA MET A 178 10.74 8.39 0.39
C MET A 178 10.98 7.74 -0.96
N ASP A 179 9.95 7.10 -1.47
CA ASP A 179 9.89 6.63 -2.85
C ASP A 179 10.00 7.87 -3.77
N PRO A 180 11.20 8.18 -4.29
CA PRO A 180 11.47 9.46 -4.95
C PRO A 180 10.70 9.53 -6.28
N ILE A 181 10.39 8.37 -6.85
CA ILE A 181 9.56 8.19 -8.04
C ILE A 181 8.11 8.61 -7.74
N ASN A 182 7.56 8.22 -6.59
CA ASN A 182 6.20 8.61 -6.19
C ASN A 182 6.09 10.09 -5.78
N ARG A 183 7.15 10.70 -5.23
CA ARG A 183 7.19 12.17 -5.01
C ARG A 183 7.25 12.96 -6.31
N LEU A 184 8.06 12.52 -7.28
CA LEU A 184 8.11 13.13 -8.61
C LEU A 184 6.77 12.97 -9.36
N ARG A 185 6.15 11.80 -9.27
CA ARG A 185 4.81 11.49 -9.81
C ARG A 185 3.76 12.47 -9.29
N SER A 186 3.75 12.72 -7.98
CA SER A 186 2.78 13.60 -7.32
C SER A 186 3.04 15.09 -7.61
N ALA A 187 4.31 15.51 -7.73
CA ALA A 187 4.67 16.89 -8.04
C ALA A 187 4.34 17.29 -9.50
N ILE A 188 4.43 16.34 -10.45
CA ILE A 188 4.17 16.58 -11.88
C ILE A 188 2.72 16.23 -12.27
N GLY A 189 1.94 15.63 -11.36
CA GLY A 189 0.56 15.24 -11.59
C GLY A 189 0.43 14.12 -12.62
N LEU A 190 1.28 13.10 -12.49
CA LEU A 190 1.27 11.87 -13.28
C LEU A 190 0.49 10.80 -12.52
N ASP A 191 -0.23 9.94 -13.24
CA ASP A 191 -1.01 8.86 -12.60
C ASP A 191 -0.21 7.56 -12.48
N ARG A 192 0.72 7.33 -13.42
CA ARG A 192 1.64 6.19 -13.39
C ARG A 192 3.05 6.62 -13.79
N LEU A 193 4.03 6.08 -13.07
CA LEU A 193 5.44 6.19 -13.39
C LEU A 193 6.09 4.85 -13.00
N ARG A 194 6.67 4.14 -13.97
CA ARG A 194 7.27 2.81 -13.74
C ARG A 194 8.53 2.62 -14.56
N ILE A 195 9.40 1.73 -14.10
CA ILE A 195 10.55 1.25 -14.88
C ILE A 195 10.08 0.04 -15.69
N VAL A 196 10.45 0.00 -16.96
CA VAL A 196 10.14 -1.09 -17.90
C VAL A 196 11.44 -1.82 -18.22
N SER A 197 11.45 -3.13 -18.04
CA SER A 197 12.61 -3.96 -18.35
C SER A 197 12.96 -3.89 -19.84
N ALA A 198 14.23 -4.15 -20.15
CA ALA A 198 14.69 -4.30 -21.51
C ALA A 198 13.92 -5.41 -22.23
N ASP A 199 13.57 -5.18 -23.48
CA ASP A 199 12.87 -6.10 -24.35
C ASP A 199 13.66 -6.27 -25.66
N PRO A 200 14.46 -7.35 -25.77
CA PRO A 200 15.26 -7.63 -26.96
C PRO A 200 14.42 -7.85 -28.23
N ALA A 201 13.17 -8.32 -28.11
CA ALA A 201 12.29 -8.55 -29.26
C ALA A 201 11.80 -7.24 -29.89
N LEU A 202 11.74 -6.18 -29.08
CA LEU A 202 11.38 -4.83 -29.51
C LEU A 202 12.61 -3.92 -29.72
N GLY A 203 13.83 -4.44 -29.53
CA GLY A 203 15.05 -3.63 -29.57
C GLY A 203 15.10 -2.54 -28.48
N ARG A 204 14.36 -2.71 -27.39
CA ARG A 204 14.17 -1.72 -26.32
C ARG A 204 15.11 -2.01 -25.16
N GLY A 205 15.92 -1.05 -24.74
CA GLY A 205 16.70 -1.13 -23.49
C GLY A 205 15.83 -0.98 -22.24
N THR A 206 16.43 -1.01 -21.04
CA THR A 206 15.70 -0.63 -19.82
C THR A 206 15.19 0.79 -19.94
N GLY A 207 13.88 0.97 -19.80
CA GLY A 207 13.22 2.23 -20.02
C GLY A 207 12.31 2.67 -18.89
N VAL A 208 11.71 3.83 -19.08
CA VAL A 208 10.77 4.46 -18.16
C VAL A 208 9.44 4.62 -18.89
N ALA A 209 8.35 4.26 -18.23
CA ALA A 209 7.00 4.50 -18.69
C ALA A 209 6.29 5.53 -17.82
N VAL A 210 5.67 6.50 -18.48
CA VAL A 210 5.00 7.65 -17.88
C VAL A 210 3.56 7.69 -18.37
N GLY A 211 2.59 7.61 -17.45
CA GLY A 211 1.18 7.50 -17.76
C GLY A 211 0.30 8.55 -17.07
N LYS A 212 -0.74 9.02 -17.78
CA LYS A 212 -1.71 10.00 -17.26
C LYS A 212 -3.11 9.77 -17.84
N ASN A 213 -4.12 9.85 -16.97
CA ASN A 213 -5.52 9.92 -17.35
C ASN A 213 -5.91 11.38 -17.61
N ILE A 214 -6.51 11.62 -18.76
CA ILE A 214 -7.12 12.90 -19.12
C ILE A 214 -8.63 12.73 -19.01
N GLY A 215 -9.17 13.16 -17.88
CA GLY A 215 -10.57 12.89 -17.53
C GLY A 215 -10.83 11.41 -17.24
N ARG A 216 -12.05 10.94 -17.49
CA ARG A 216 -12.49 9.57 -17.13
C ARG A 216 -12.38 8.55 -18.28
N ARG A 217 -12.03 9.00 -19.48
CA ARG A 217 -12.16 8.22 -20.72
C ARG A 217 -10.90 8.12 -21.56
N PHE A 218 -9.86 8.89 -21.24
CA PHE A 218 -8.66 8.94 -22.07
C PHE A 218 -7.44 8.67 -21.18
N TYR A 219 -6.62 7.70 -21.57
CA TYR A 219 -5.36 7.38 -20.92
C TYR A 219 -4.23 7.46 -21.95
N VAL A 220 -3.13 8.09 -21.56
CA VAL A 220 -1.92 8.21 -22.38
C VAL A 220 -0.76 7.65 -21.59
N GLU A 221 0.02 6.79 -22.22
CA GLU A 221 1.29 6.31 -21.70
C GLU A 221 2.40 6.49 -22.73
N ILE A 222 3.56 6.95 -22.28
CA ILE A 222 4.77 7.06 -23.10
C ILE A 222 5.84 6.19 -22.44
N VAL A 223 6.43 5.28 -23.21
CA VAL A 223 7.53 4.41 -22.82
C VAL A 223 8.77 4.80 -23.58
N THR A 224 9.88 5.09 -22.90
CA THR A 224 11.16 5.39 -23.56
C THR A 224 12.35 4.76 -22.85
N ASP A 225 13.34 4.29 -23.60
CA ASP A 225 14.59 3.75 -23.06
C ASP A 225 15.75 4.76 -23.03
N GLY A 226 15.50 6.00 -23.48
CA GLY A 226 16.50 7.07 -23.58
C GLY A 226 17.63 6.79 -24.60
N ARG A 227 17.58 5.68 -25.34
CA ARG A 227 18.61 5.24 -26.30
C ARG A 227 18.10 5.08 -27.73
N GLY A 228 16.81 5.33 -27.98
CA GLY A 228 16.23 5.37 -29.32
C GLY A 228 14.85 4.71 -29.43
N TYR A 229 14.44 3.94 -28.43
CA TYR A 229 13.08 3.43 -28.33
C TYR A 229 12.17 4.46 -27.67
N SER A 230 11.06 4.78 -28.34
CA SER A 230 9.91 5.43 -27.75
C SER A 230 8.63 4.78 -28.27
N ALA A 231 7.68 4.53 -27.38
CA ALA A 231 6.34 4.08 -27.72
C ALA A 231 5.31 4.96 -27.02
N THR A 232 4.26 5.32 -27.74
CA THR A 232 3.11 6.05 -27.21
C THR A 232 1.89 5.15 -27.32
N GLU A 233 1.26 4.89 -26.19
CA GLU A 233 0.04 4.11 -26.06
C GLU A 233 -1.11 5.04 -25.65
N LEU A 234 -2.20 4.98 -26.41
CA LEU A 234 -3.42 5.73 -26.17
C LEU A 234 -4.57 4.75 -25.97
N GLU A 235 -5.30 4.89 -24.87
CA GLU A 235 -6.54 4.18 -24.64
C GLU A 235 -7.69 5.19 -24.57
N PHE A 236 -8.70 5.01 -25.44
CA PHE A 236 -9.94 5.76 -25.41
C PHE A 236 -11.12 4.84 -25.07
N ARG A 237 -11.72 5.07 -23.90
CA ARG A 237 -12.91 4.36 -23.44
C ARG A 237 -14.16 4.97 -24.05
N VAL A 238 -14.73 4.27 -25.03
CA VAL A 238 -15.96 4.67 -25.74
C VAL A 238 -17.16 4.46 -24.82
N THR A 239 -17.26 3.28 -24.21
CA THR A 239 -18.30 2.89 -23.25
C THR A 239 -17.67 2.11 -22.10
N GLY A 240 -18.46 1.70 -21.09
CA GLY A 240 -17.95 0.86 -20.00
C GLY A 240 -17.38 -0.50 -20.44
N TRP A 241 -17.73 -0.96 -21.64
CA TRP A 241 -17.36 -2.27 -22.19
C TRP A 241 -16.54 -2.17 -23.50
N LEU A 242 -16.28 -0.96 -24.00
CA LEU A 242 -15.58 -0.76 -25.27
C LEU A 242 -14.44 0.25 -25.12
N SER A 243 -13.23 -0.18 -25.49
CA SER A 243 -12.04 0.66 -25.54
C SER A 243 -11.38 0.59 -26.93
N LEU A 244 -10.80 1.70 -27.35
CA LEU A 244 -9.96 1.78 -28.54
C LEU A 244 -8.53 1.98 -28.09
N LEU A 245 -7.62 1.13 -28.58
CA LEU A 245 -6.21 1.22 -28.26
C LEU A 245 -5.44 1.62 -29.52
N ALA A 246 -4.57 2.62 -29.37
CA ALA A 246 -3.63 3.00 -30.42
C ALA A 246 -2.22 2.94 -29.85
N SER A 247 -1.32 2.29 -30.57
CA SER A 247 0.10 2.23 -30.21
C SER A 247 0.95 2.66 -31.39
N VAL A 248 1.88 3.58 -31.12
CA VAL A 248 2.84 4.09 -32.10
C VAL A 248 4.24 3.93 -31.50
N SER A 249 5.16 3.28 -32.22
CA SER A 249 6.52 3.03 -31.73
C SER A 249 7.60 3.43 -32.75
N THR A 250 8.76 3.88 -32.27
CA THR A 250 9.88 4.37 -33.10
C THR A 250 10.63 3.26 -33.86
N ILE A 251 10.51 2.00 -33.42
CA ILE A 251 11.25 0.86 -34.00
C ILE A 251 10.38 0.09 -35.03
N GLY A 252 9.37 0.74 -35.58
CA GLY A 252 8.64 0.23 -36.76
C GLY A 252 7.54 -0.75 -36.41
N ARG A 253 6.39 -0.21 -36.01
CA ARG A 253 5.04 -0.67 -36.37
C ARG A 253 4.07 0.35 -35.78
N GLU A 254 3.40 1.12 -36.64
CA GLU A 254 2.17 1.80 -36.28
C GLU A 254 1.08 0.75 -36.27
N SER A 255 0.41 0.56 -35.13
CA SER A 255 -0.70 -0.39 -35.04
C SER A 255 -1.85 0.22 -34.27
N VAL A 256 -3.02 0.19 -34.89
CA VAL A 256 -4.29 0.58 -34.25
C VAL A 256 -5.06 -0.71 -34.00
N VAL A 257 -5.42 -0.95 -32.74
CA VAL A 257 -6.08 -2.19 -32.31
C VAL A 257 -7.36 -1.80 -31.56
N ALA A 258 -8.50 -2.25 -32.06
CA ALA A 258 -9.77 -2.09 -31.35
C ALA A 258 -10.01 -3.32 -30.47
N GLU A 259 -10.24 -3.11 -29.17
CA GLU A 259 -10.46 -4.20 -28.21
C GLU A 259 -11.89 -4.12 -27.64
N VAL A 260 -12.60 -5.24 -27.63
CA VAL A 260 -13.96 -5.34 -27.10
C VAL A 260 -13.93 -6.28 -25.91
N SER A 261 -14.17 -5.75 -24.71
CA SER A 261 -14.31 -6.57 -23.50
C SER A 261 -15.78 -6.64 -23.09
N ARG A 262 -16.36 -7.85 -23.04
CA ARG A 262 -17.69 -8.06 -22.47
C ARG A 262 -17.55 -8.75 -21.12
N ASP A 263 -17.88 -8.02 -20.07
CA ASP A 263 -18.18 -8.63 -18.76
C ASP A 263 -19.56 -9.32 -18.85
N TYR A 264 -19.62 -10.59 -18.47
CA TYR A 264 -20.88 -11.30 -18.18
C TYR A 264 -21.07 -11.37 -16.66
#